data_AF-A0A7S0Z1J9-F1
#
_entry.id   AF-A0A7S0Z1J9-F1
#
_cell.length_a   1.000
_cell.length_b   1.000
_cell.length_c   1.000
_cell.angle_alpha   90.00
_cell.angle_beta   90.00
_cell.angle_gamma   90.00
#
_symmetry.space_group_name_H-M   'P 1'
#
loop_
_entity.id
_entity.type
_entity.pdbx_description
1 polymer ?
#
loop_
_entity_poly.entity_id
_entity_poly.type
_entity_poly.pdbx_seq_one_letter_code
_entity_poly.pdbx_strand_id
1 'polypeptide(L)'
;MLEAVGDSVGTEGLLFMEALDNITVSSWREGDAEMRLEFKSFLQPPVSQPLRASRLAMSQNREWQKFNLMSVFGQVTPIKQCLRVDIVTFVAARNATTQDKWLVCQTLGTRQARKMALENRESGWLPLVSVACLLQRGDEKMPPIDGGFFAYTPVEASGLPVHASACFELEGGAIAWPRLPEGEGGGDGGEGGGGGAAFPPSPLDELSVAWNRELSQCAVEAYLDLLRYLPDMVRQDLSLMYRAWPLSDGATPFASALLKPLYAQLSQQQLFLVHGGQLARMGGGVFKPAEASESLRLLFRGLFPMFACPSALLAEFKAAGVQDVSEITPERVRRRLKKDPKAVDACVAHFRGDRAADLVPFLTDALEYCLLDLSARGNATYRELAGVKLLPMSGGQLLCFPFEAFVAPEEEQRLVPSLRGSFVDARCTDRLKQWFTAPDFLQALSLRRFTPAVLSANLSAVFPRHFKGQAVVPAYSEGCAPPGLPPPP
;
A
#
# COMPACT_ATOMS: atom_id res chain seq x y z
N MET A 1 32.73 5.14 -17.92
CA MET A 1 31.86 4.66 -19.02
C MET A 1 31.74 3.13 -19.03
N LEU A 2 32.82 2.35 -18.82
CA LEU A 2 32.73 0.89 -18.62
C LEU A 2 32.16 0.46 -17.24
N GLU A 3 32.31 1.26 -16.19
CA GLU A 3 31.75 0.95 -14.86
C GLU A 3 30.21 0.99 -14.82
N ALA A 4 29.57 1.78 -15.67
CA ALA A 4 28.10 1.85 -15.78
C ALA A 4 27.51 0.75 -16.67
N VAL A 5 28.33 0.15 -17.55
CA VAL A 5 27.93 -0.94 -18.45
C VAL A 5 27.97 -2.29 -17.72
N GLY A 6 28.79 -2.42 -16.67
CA GLY A 6 28.98 -3.67 -15.93
C GLY A 6 27.89 -4.04 -14.93
N ASP A 7 27.07 -3.08 -14.47
CA ASP A 7 26.08 -3.35 -13.41
C ASP A 7 24.69 -3.78 -13.95
N SER A 8 24.39 -3.63 -15.26
CA SER A 8 23.05 -3.92 -15.81
C SER A 8 22.99 -4.62 -17.18
N VAL A 9 24.12 -4.93 -17.84
CA VAL A 9 24.07 -5.53 -19.18
C VAL A 9 24.22 -7.05 -19.09
N GLY A 10 23.09 -7.76 -19.13
CA GLY A 10 23.00 -9.07 -19.78
C GLY A 10 22.59 -10.25 -18.91
N THR A 11 22.52 -10.13 -17.58
CA THR A 11 22.13 -11.28 -16.73
C THR A 11 20.71 -11.79 -17.00
N GLU A 12 19.85 -10.92 -17.53
CA GLU A 12 18.46 -11.19 -17.85
C GLU A 12 18.31 -12.17 -19.02
N GLY A 13 19.32 -12.23 -19.91
CA GLY A 13 19.39 -13.28 -20.94
C GLY A 13 19.40 -14.69 -20.31
N LEU A 14 20.06 -14.86 -19.15
CA LEU A 14 20.06 -16.12 -18.42
C LEU A 14 18.71 -16.46 -17.78
N LEU A 15 17.81 -15.49 -17.61
CA LEU A 15 16.45 -15.70 -17.07
C LEU A 15 15.50 -16.28 -18.11
N PHE A 16 15.61 -15.85 -19.37
CA PHE A 16 14.60 -16.12 -20.39
C PHE A 16 15.07 -17.00 -21.55
N MET A 17 16.36 -16.95 -21.91
CA MET A 17 16.83 -17.72 -23.07
C MET A 17 16.89 -19.22 -22.77
N GLU A 18 16.45 -20.01 -23.75
CA GLU A 18 16.29 -21.46 -23.60
C GLU A 18 17.61 -22.21 -23.40
N ALA A 19 18.67 -21.77 -24.08
CA ALA A 19 19.93 -22.51 -24.17
C ALA A 19 21.13 -21.77 -23.53
N LEU A 20 20.93 -20.56 -22.99
CA LEU A 20 22.02 -19.76 -22.43
C LEU A 20 22.32 -20.15 -20.99
N ASP A 21 23.56 -20.58 -20.72
CA ASP A 21 24.02 -20.99 -19.38
C ASP A 21 25.00 -20.03 -18.74
N ASN A 22 25.74 -19.28 -19.55
CA ASN A 22 26.71 -18.32 -19.07
C ASN A 22 26.91 -17.18 -20.06
N ILE A 23 27.33 -16.04 -19.52
CA ILE A 23 27.70 -14.83 -20.24
C ILE A 23 29.05 -14.41 -19.68
N THR A 24 30.03 -14.23 -20.55
CA THR A 24 31.38 -13.80 -20.17
C THR A 24 31.73 -12.59 -21.00
N VAL A 25 32.12 -11.49 -20.35
CA VAL A 25 32.61 -10.27 -20.98
C VAL A 25 34.07 -10.11 -20.64
N SER A 26 34.90 -9.94 -21.66
CA SER A 26 36.34 -9.74 -21.52
C SER A 26 36.77 -8.56 -22.37
N SER A 27 37.73 -7.78 -21.87
CA SER A 27 38.33 -6.65 -22.57
C SER A 27 39.73 -7.02 -23.06
N TRP A 28 40.17 -6.36 -24.13
CA TRP A 28 41.54 -6.45 -24.60
C TRP A 28 42.01 -5.08 -25.04
N ARG A 29 43.25 -4.75 -24.72
CA ARG A 29 43.88 -3.49 -25.10
C ARG A 29 45.08 -3.79 -26.00
N GLU A 30 45.37 -2.87 -26.90
CA GLU A 30 46.54 -2.97 -27.77
C GLU A 30 47.82 -3.10 -26.93
N GLY A 31 48.57 -4.18 -27.15
CA GLY A 31 49.75 -4.54 -26.35
C GLY A 31 49.51 -5.59 -25.26
N ASP A 32 48.26 -5.95 -24.96
CA ASP A 32 47.96 -7.06 -24.03
C ASP A 32 48.19 -8.43 -24.69
N ALA A 33 48.85 -9.33 -23.96
CA ALA A 33 49.09 -10.71 -24.42
C ALA A 33 47.83 -11.60 -24.32
N GLU A 34 46.89 -11.28 -23.43
CA GLU A 34 45.69 -12.07 -23.14
C GLU A 34 44.47 -11.17 -22.93
N MET A 35 43.28 -11.72 -23.17
CA MET A 35 42.01 -11.07 -22.84
C MET A 35 41.88 -10.97 -21.31
N ARG A 36 41.47 -9.82 -20.80
CA ARG A 36 41.19 -9.61 -19.38
C ARG A 36 39.70 -9.85 -19.12
N LEU A 37 39.41 -10.76 -18.19
CA LEU A 37 38.03 -10.98 -17.75
C LEU A 37 37.52 -9.74 -17.01
N GLU A 38 36.38 -9.20 -17.44
CA GLU A 38 35.71 -8.09 -16.77
C GLU A 38 34.54 -8.59 -15.93
N PHE A 39 33.76 -9.52 -16.50
CA PHE A 39 32.49 -9.95 -15.95
C PHE A 39 32.15 -11.37 -16.39
N LYS A 40 31.57 -12.16 -15.49
CA LYS A 40 31.03 -13.49 -15.80
C LYS A 40 29.77 -13.77 -15.00
N SER A 41 28.66 -14.05 -15.68
CA SER A 41 27.44 -14.55 -15.05
C SER A 41 27.10 -15.93 -15.57
N PHE A 42 26.63 -16.82 -14.70
CA PHE A 42 26.30 -18.18 -15.08
C PHE A 42 25.24 -18.80 -14.18
N LEU A 43 24.50 -19.74 -14.74
CA LEU A 43 23.60 -20.62 -14.02
C LEU A 43 24.42 -21.66 -13.26
N GLN A 44 24.06 -21.93 -12.01
CA GLN A 44 24.76 -22.98 -11.26
C GLN A 44 24.59 -24.35 -11.95
N PRO A 45 25.68 -25.12 -12.18
CA PRO A 45 25.64 -26.40 -12.91
C PRO A 45 24.57 -27.41 -12.49
N PRO A 46 24.29 -27.65 -11.18
CA PRO A 46 23.23 -28.59 -10.79
C PRO A 46 21.81 -28.14 -11.20
N VAL A 47 21.62 -26.85 -11.47
CA VAL A 47 20.32 -26.26 -11.84
C VAL A 47 20.21 -26.01 -13.35
N SER A 48 21.33 -25.76 -14.04
CA SER A 48 21.37 -25.43 -15.48
C SER A 48 20.70 -26.47 -16.37
N GLN A 49 21.05 -27.76 -16.25
CA GLN A 49 20.50 -28.80 -17.14
C GLN A 49 18.99 -29.02 -16.94
N PRO A 50 18.47 -29.21 -15.71
CA PRO A 50 17.02 -29.29 -15.47
C PRO A 50 16.26 -28.04 -15.91
N LEU A 51 16.86 -26.86 -15.72
CA LEU A 51 16.25 -25.59 -16.11
C LEU A 51 16.11 -25.47 -17.63
N ARG A 52 17.17 -25.80 -18.39
CA ARG A 52 17.12 -25.84 -19.86
C ARG A 52 16.09 -26.84 -20.37
N ALA A 53 16.07 -28.05 -19.82
CA ALA A 53 15.07 -29.05 -20.18
C ALA A 53 13.64 -28.55 -19.92
N SER A 54 13.43 -27.84 -18.82
CA SER A 54 12.14 -27.24 -18.46
C SER A 54 11.72 -26.14 -19.44
N ARG A 55 12.63 -25.20 -19.76
CA ARG A 55 12.37 -24.12 -20.73
C ARG A 55 12.05 -24.68 -22.11
N LEU A 56 12.83 -25.66 -22.57
CA LEU A 56 12.62 -26.33 -23.85
C LEU A 56 11.29 -27.08 -23.89
N ALA A 57 10.93 -27.77 -22.80
CA ALA A 57 9.65 -28.46 -22.69
C ALA A 57 8.46 -27.50 -22.78
N MET A 58 8.60 -26.27 -22.28
CA MET A 58 7.58 -25.23 -22.42
C MET A 58 7.48 -24.70 -23.85
N SER A 59 8.58 -24.27 -24.46
CA SER A 59 8.54 -23.66 -25.79
C SER A 59 8.17 -24.64 -26.91
N GLN A 60 8.61 -25.90 -26.79
CA GLN A 60 8.30 -26.97 -27.74
C GLN A 60 6.97 -27.68 -27.47
N ASN A 61 6.27 -27.30 -26.39
CA ASN A 61 4.99 -27.91 -26.07
C ASN A 61 4.01 -27.70 -27.23
N ARG A 62 3.46 -28.77 -27.83
CA ARG A 62 2.51 -28.66 -28.94
C ARG A 62 1.05 -28.72 -28.49
N GLU A 63 0.76 -28.93 -27.21
CA GLU A 63 -0.62 -28.96 -26.69
C GLU A 63 -1.34 -27.63 -26.91
N TRP A 64 -0.62 -26.50 -26.93
CA TRP A 64 -1.24 -25.21 -27.24
C TRP A 64 -1.74 -25.11 -28.69
N GLN A 65 -1.20 -25.92 -29.60
CA GLN A 65 -1.60 -25.96 -31.01
C GLN A 65 -2.84 -26.84 -31.25
N LYS A 66 -3.23 -27.66 -30.27
CA LYS A 66 -4.38 -28.54 -30.41
C LYS A 66 -5.68 -27.76 -30.19
N PHE A 67 -6.45 -27.60 -31.25
CA PHE A 67 -7.79 -27.02 -31.19
C PHE A 67 -8.79 -28.11 -30.77
N ASN A 68 -9.23 -28.11 -29.51
CA ASN A 68 -10.30 -29.01 -29.07
C ASN A 68 -11.66 -28.34 -29.39
N LEU A 69 -12.64 -29.04 -29.94
CA LEU A 69 -14.01 -28.51 -30.13
C LEU A 69 -14.63 -27.98 -28.82
N MET A 70 -14.18 -28.49 -27.67
CA MET A 70 -14.52 -27.96 -26.33
C MET A 70 -13.99 -26.52 -26.08
N SER A 71 -13.00 -26.04 -26.84
CA SER A 71 -12.44 -24.67 -26.75
C SER A 71 -13.37 -23.58 -27.31
N VAL A 72 -14.40 -23.98 -28.05
CA VAL A 72 -15.45 -23.08 -28.55
C VAL A 72 -16.44 -22.73 -27.43
N PHE A 73 -16.70 -23.66 -26.50
CA PHE A 73 -17.70 -23.51 -25.43
C PHE A 73 -17.15 -23.51 -23.99
N GLY A 74 -15.86 -23.80 -23.78
CA GLY A 74 -15.22 -23.86 -22.46
C GLY A 74 -13.94 -23.01 -22.34
N GLN A 75 -13.48 -22.78 -21.11
CA GLN A 75 -12.19 -22.12 -20.85
C GLN A 75 -11.03 -23.04 -21.24
N VAL A 76 -10.13 -22.56 -22.11
CA VAL A 76 -8.88 -23.26 -22.42
C VAL A 76 -7.88 -22.95 -21.29
N THR A 77 -7.53 -23.96 -20.50
CA THR A 77 -6.54 -23.79 -19.43
C THR A 77 -5.16 -23.51 -20.04
N PRO A 78 -4.53 -22.38 -19.70
CA PRO A 78 -3.17 -22.10 -20.14
C PRO A 78 -2.19 -23.09 -19.50
N ILE A 79 -1.09 -23.37 -20.19
CA ILE A 79 -0.01 -24.21 -19.65
C ILE A 79 0.88 -23.29 -18.82
N LYS A 80 1.06 -23.61 -17.55
CA LYS A 80 1.75 -22.76 -16.58
C LYS A 80 2.97 -23.50 -16.01
N GLN A 81 4.09 -22.80 -15.85
CA GLN A 81 5.28 -23.32 -15.20
C GLN A 81 5.90 -22.26 -14.29
N CYS A 82 6.43 -22.69 -13.14
CA CYS A 82 7.13 -21.82 -12.21
C CYS A 82 8.49 -22.43 -11.88
N LEU A 83 9.56 -21.64 -12.02
CA LEU A 83 10.94 -22.09 -11.94
C LEU A 83 11.71 -21.18 -10.99
N ARG A 84 12.62 -21.76 -10.22
CA ARG A 84 13.63 -21.00 -9.48
C ARG A 84 14.93 -21.00 -10.26
N VAL A 85 15.52 -19.82 -10.43
CA VAL A 85 16.76 -19.63 -11.19
C VAL A 85 17.79 -18.95 -10.30
N ASP A 86 18.89 -19.64 -10.04
CA ASP A 86 20.00 -19.11 -9.24
C ASP A 86 21.15 -18.72 -10.20
N ILE A 87 21.44 -17.42 -10.28
CA ILE A 87 22.48 -16.83 -11.13
C ILE A 87 23.64 -16.41 -10.23
N VAL A 88 24.85 -16.80 -10.60
CA VAL A 88 26.08 -16.33 -9.96
C VAL A 88 26.77 -15.35 -10.90
N THR A 89 27.09 -14.17 -10.40
CA THR A 89 27.77 -13.11 -11.15
C THR A 89 29.09 -12.78 -10.48
N PHE A 90 30.17 -12.78 -11.26
CA PHE A 90 31.51 -12.38 -10.87
C PHE A 90 31.90 -11.10 -11.60
N VAL A 91 32.31 -10.08 -10.84
CA VAL A 91 32.78 -8.79 -11.36
C VAL A 91 34.26 -8.65 -11.01
N ALA A 92 35.13 -8.72 -12.03
CA ALA A 92 36.57 -8.76 -11.86
C ALA A 92 37.12 -7.47 -11.22
N ALA A 93 36.60 -6.32 -11.63
CA ALA A 93 37.00 -5.01 -11.11
C ALA A 93 36.83 -4.88 -9.58
N ARG A 94 35.81 -5.53 -9.02
CA ARG A 94 35.52 -5.52 -7.57
C ARG A 94 36.03 -6.76 -6.85
N ASN A 95 36.58 -7.74 -7.60
CA ASN A 95 36.85 -9.10 -7.13
C ASN A 95 35.70 -9.66 -6.27
N ALA A 96 34.47 -9.42 -6.74
CA ALA A 96 33.26 -9.67 -5.98
C ALA A 96 32.36 -10.66 -6.72
N THR A 97 31.76 -11.56 -5.95
CA THR A 97 30.77 -12.52 -6.46
C THR A 97 29.43 -12.24 -5.79
N THR A 98 28.39 -12.09 -6.59
CA THR A 98 27.00 -11.98 -6.13
C THR A 98 26.21 -13.20 -6.57
N GLN A 99 25.27 -13.63 -5.74
CA GLN A 99 24.31 -14.67 -6.08
C GLN A 99 22.90 -14.08 -6.04
N ASP A 100 22.24 -14.16 -7.17
CA ASP A 100 20.86 -13.70 -7.35
C ASP A 100 19.95 -14.92 -7.48
N LYS A 101 18.85 -14.94 -6.72
CA LYS A 101 17.81 -15.98 -6.79
C LYS A 101 16.56 -15.38 -7.38
N TRP A 102 16.06 -15.98 -8.44
CA TRP A 102 14.92 -15.49 -9.20
C TRP A 102 13.78 -16.49 -9.18
N LEU A 103 12.56 -15.97 -9.19
CA LEU A 103 11.33 -16.72 -9.46
C LEU A 103 10.87 -16.36 -10.87
N VAL A 104 10.77 -17.36 -11.75
CA VAL A 104 10.32 -17.18 -13.13
C VAL A 104 9.02 -17.94 -13.34
N CYS A 105 7.95 -17.24 -13.65
CA CYS A 105 6.65 -17.82 -13.99
C CYS A 105 6.38 -17.66 -15.47
N GLN A 106 6.00 -18.77 -16.11
CA GLN A 106 5.75 -18.85 -17.54
C GLN A 106 4.30 -19.25 -17.79
N THR A 107 3.65 -18.56 -18.72
CA THR A 107 2.30 -18.85 -19.17
C THR A 107 2.32 -19.04 -20.68
N LEU A 108 1.84 -20.19 -21.15
CA LEU A 108 1.74 -20.56 -22.55
C LEU A 108 0.28 -20.72 -22.99
N GLY A 109 -0.10 -19.79 -23.85
CA GLY A 109 -1.29 -19.82 -24.65
C GLY A 109 -2.57 -19.61 -23.85
N THR A 110 -2.90 -18.35 -23.58
CA THR A 110 -4.29 -17.94 -23.31
C THR A 110 -5.14 -18.14 -24.56
N ARG A 111 -6.48 -18.20 -24.39
CA ARG A 111 -7.42 -18.56 -25.47
C ARG A 111 -7.20 -17.75 -26.76
N GLN A 112 -7.14 -16.43 -26.64
CA GLN A 112 -7.09 -15.53 -27.78
C GLN A 112 -5.68 -15.42 -28.37
N ALA A 113 -4.63 -15.42 -27.55
CA ALA A 113 -3.25 -15.50 -28.04
C ALA A 113 -2.98 -16.80 -28.83
N ARG A 114 -3.50 -17.96 -28.37
CA ARG A 114 -3.42 -19.22 -29.15
C ARG A 114 -4.11 -19.11 -30.50
N LYS A 115 -5.33 -18.55 -30.51
CA LYS A 115 -6.11 -18.38 -31.73
C LYS A 115 -5.33 -17.52 -32.75
N MET A 116 -4.83 -16.36 -32.31
CA MET A 116 -4.05 -15.47 -33.16
C MET A 116 -2.78 -16.13 -33.71
N ALA A 117 -2.01 -16.83 -32.87
CA ALA A 117 -0.81 -17.55 -33.31
C ALA A 117 -1.11 -18.68 -34.30
N LEU A 118 -2.26 -19.35 -34.17
CA LEU A 118 -2.68 -20.42 -35.09
C LEU A 118 -3.23 -19.89 -36.42
N GLU A 119 -3.87 -18.72 -36.41
CA GLU A 119 -4.37 -18.03 -37.61
C GLU A 119 -3.23 -17.36 -38.39
N ASN A 120 -2.13 -16.99 -37.72
CA ASN A 120 -0.98 -16.28 -38.30
C ASN A 120 0.32 -17.10 -38.17
N ARG A 121 0.31 -18.35 -38.64
CA ARG A 121 1.47 -19.26 -38.49
C ARG A 121 2.75 -18.76 -39.14
N GLU A 122 2.61 -17.98 -40.20
CA GLU A 122 3.75 -17.43 -40.96
C GLU A 122 4.55 -16.41 -40.15
N SER A 123 3.94 -15.77 -39.15
CA SER A 123 4.58 -14.79 -38.27
C SER A 123 5.51 -15.44 -37.22
N GLY A 124 5.49 -16.76 -37.07
CA GLY A 124 6.32 -17.47 -36.09
C GLY A 124 5.96 -17.19 -34.62
N TRP A 125 4.77 -16.62 -34.37
CA TRP A 125 4.34 -16.23 -33.05
C TRP A 125 4.23 -17.40 -32.08
N LEU A 126 4.85 -17.22 -30.91
CA LEU A 126 4.73 -18.12 -29.78
C LEU A 126 3.95 -17.40 -28.66
N PRO A 127 2.78 -17.91 -28.24
CA PRO A 127 1.98 -17.26 -27.19
C PRO A 127 2.54 -17.60 -25.80
N LEU A 128 3.85 -17.43 -25.60
CA LEU A 128 4.58 -17.69 -24.37
C LEU A 128 4.99 -16.37 -23.73
N VAL A 129 4.64 -16.19 -22.47
CA VAL A 129 5.11 -15.07 -21.65
C VAL A 129 5.81 -15.60 -20.42
N SER A 130 6.93 -14.98 -20.06
CA SER A 130 7.67 -15.25 -18.84
C SER A 130 7.80 -13.98 -18.00
N VAL A 131 7.55 -14.05 -16.71
CA VAL A 131 7.74 -12.94 -15.75
C VAL A 131 8.72 -13.40 -14.69
N ALA A 132 9.72 -12.58 -14.38
CA ALA A 132 10.80 -12.88 -13.45
C ALA A 132 10.87 -11.85 -12.32
N CYS A 133 10.88 -12.34 -11.07
CA CYS A 133 11.02 -11.53 -9.86
C CYS A 133 12.31 -11.92 -9.13
N LEU A 134 13.08 -10.92 -8.69
CA LEU A 134 14.27 -11.12 -7.88
C LEU A 134 13.86 -11.41 -6.43
N LEU A 135 14.11 -12.64 -5.96
CA LEU A 135 13.80 -13.07 -4.60
C LEU A 135 14.88 -12.67 -3.60
N GLN A 136 16.14 -12.66 -4.03
CA GLN A 136 17.29 -12.41 -3.16
C GLN A 136 18.51 -12.01 -3.98
N ARG A 137 19.27 -11.02 -3.51
CA ARG A 137 20.59 -10.63 -4.03
C ARG A 137 21.58 -10.60 -2.87
N GLY A 138 22.55 -11.51 -2.86
CA GLY A 138 23.42 -11.67 -1.69
C GLY A 138 22.57 -11.97 -0.45
N ASP A 139 22.65 -11.12 0.57
CA ASP A 139 21.84 -11.26 1.80
C ASP A 139 20.52 -10.48 1.77
N GLU A 140 20.32 -9.58 0.80
CA GLU A 140 19.11 -8.78 0.70
C GLU A 140 17.97 -9.60 0.08
N LYS A 141 16.81 -9.63 0.76
CA LYS A 141 15.60 -10.31 0.28
C LYS A 141 14.71 -9.34 -0.47
N MET A 142 14.21 -9.79 -1.62
CA MET A 142 13.34 -9.01 -2.50
C MET A 142 13.86 -7.57 -2.66
N PRO A 143 15.13 -7.37 -3.07
CA PRO A 143 15.63 -6.03 -3.36
C PRO A 143 14.76 -5.38 -4.45
N PRO A 144 14.56 -4.06 -4.42
CA PRO A 144 13.87 -3.37 -5.52
C PRO A 144 14.65 -3.55 -6.82
N ILE A 145 13.92 -3.75 -7.92
CA ILE A 145 14.48 -3.77 -9.27
C ILE A 145 13.69 -2.84 -10.16
N ASP A 146 14.37 -2.23 -11.11
CA ASP A 146 13.73 -1.57 -12.24
C ASP A 146 13.55 -2.60 -13.36
N GLY A 147 12.30 -3.00 -13.57
CA GLY A 147 11.93 -4.03 -14.52
C GLY A 147 12.17 -3.62 -15.96
N GLY A 148 12.20 -4.62 -16.83
CA GLY A 148 12.35 -4.41 -18.25
C GLY A 148 11.47 -5.36 -19.04
N PHE A 149 11.05 -4.91 -20.21
CA PHE A 149 10.43 -5.78 -21.21
C PHE A 149 11.48 -6.31 -22.17
N PHE A 150 11.34 -7.60 -22.48
CA PHE A 150 12.24 -8.33 -23.36
C PHE A 150 11.45 -8.96 -24.50
N ALA A 151 11.93 -8.72 -25.72
CA ALA A 151 11.49 -9.40 -26.93
C ALA A 151 12.71 -10.04 -27.57
N TYR A 152 13.11 -11.20 -27.04
CA TYR A 152 14.40 -11.88 -27.29
C TYR A 152 15.65 -11.12 -26.83
N THR A 153 15.57 -9.79 -26.75
CA THR A 153 16.59 -8.85 -26.27
C THR A 153 15.91 -7.79 -25.38
N PRO A 154 16.65 -7.08 -24.51
CA PRO A 154 16.09 -5.95 -23.78
C PRO A 154 15.56 -4.90 -24.76
N VAL A 155 14.30 -4.48 -24.57
CA VAL A 155 13.65 -3.50 -25.47
C VAL A 155 13.47 -2.17 -24.77
N GLU A 156 12.80 -2.18 -23.62
CA GLU A 156 12.41 -0.95 -22.92
C GLU A 156 12.30 -1.21 -21.41
N ALA A 157 12.54 -0.17 -20.62
CA ALA A 157 12.32 -0.20 -19.17
C ALA A 157 10.81 -0.26 -18.90
N SER A 158 10.42 -1.10 -17.95
CA SER A 158 9.02 -1.21 -17.53
C SER A 158 8.73 -0.42 -16.27
N GLY A 159 9.70 -0.11 -15.40
CA GLY A 159 9.39 0.45 -14.08
C GLY A 159 8.65 -0.51 -13.16
N LEU A 160 8.38 -1.75 -13.61
CA LEU A 160 7.74 -2.78 -12.80
C LEU A 160 8.77 -3.43 -11.88
N PRO A 161 8.38 -3.97 -10.72
CA PRO A 161 9.31 -4.69 -9.86
C PRO A 161 9.63 -6.12 -10.36
N VAL A 162 9.50 -6.36 -11.67
CA VAL A 162 9.73 -7.63 -12.36
C VAL A 162 10.22 -7.40 -13.79
N HIS A 163 10.98 -8.34 -14.33
CA HIS A 163 11.22 -8.42 -15.76
C HIS A 163 10.14 -9.26 -16.45
N ALA A 164 9.77 -8.90 -17.68
CA ALA A 164 8.81 -9.66 -18.48
C ALA A 164 9.35 -9.91 -19.88
N SER A 165 9.22 -11.13 -20.38
CA SER A 165 9.68 -11.55 -21.70
C SER A 165 8.57 -12.22 -22.48
N ALA A 166 8.39 -11.81 -23.73
CA ALA A 166 7.47 -12.42 -24.67
C ALA A 166 7.89 -12.16 -26.13
N CYS A 167 7.22 -12.79 -27.09
CA CYS A 167 7.39 -12.51 -28.51
C CYS A 167 6.64 -11.22 -28.92
N PHE A 168 6.95 -10.09 -28.27
CA PHE A 168 6.31 -8.81 -28.60
C PHE A 168 6.72 -8.33 -29.99
N GLU A 169 5.77 -7.79 -30.73
CA GLU A 169 6.01 -7.09 -31.98
C GLU A 169 6.53 -5.67 -31.69
N LEU A 170 7.54 -5.27 -32.45
CA LEU A 170 8.26 -4.02 -32.22
C LEU A 170 7.96 -3.01 -33.33
N GLU A 171 7.81 -1.74 -32.96
CA GLU A 171 7.71 -0.61 -33.88
C GLU A 171 8.79 0.41 -33.51
N GLY A 172 9.65 0.78 -34.47
CA GLY A 172 10.70 1.78 -34.22
C GLY A 172 11.70 1.41 -33.11
N GLY A 173 11.79 0.12 -32.74
CA GLY A 173 12.64 -0.36 -31.65
C GLY A 173 11.98 -0.39 -30.27
N ALA A 174 10.70 -0.02 -30.15
CA ALA A 174 9.90 -0.11 -28.92
C ALA A 174 8.75 -1.11 -29.09
N ILE A 175 8.13 -1.55 -27.99
CA ILE A 175 6.95 -2.44 -28.08
C ILE A 175 5.77 -1.64 -28.63
N ALA A 176 5.08 -2.21 -29.62
CA ALA A 176 3.87 -1.61 -30.17
C ALA A 176 2.69 -1.78 -29.20
N TRP A 177 2.61 -0.93 -28.17
CA TRP A 177 1.54 -0.98 -27.17
C TRP A 177 0.21 -0.47 -27.74
N PRO A 178 -0.92 -1.05 -27.30
CA PRO A 178 -2.22 -0.48 -27.60
C PRO A 178 -2.32 0.94 -27.02
N ARG A 179 -2.50 1.94 -27.90
CA ARG A 179 -2.68 3.34 -27.48
C ARG A 179 -3.81 3.45 -26.46
N LEU A 180 -3.56 4.25 -25.41
CA LEU A 180 -4.64 4.73 -24.53
C LEU A 180 -5.65 5.49 -25.41
N PRO A 181 -6.97 5.28 -25.24
CA PRO A 181 -7.94 6.18 -25.85
C PRO A 181 -7.62 7.61 -25.43
N GLU A 182 -7.39 8.50 -26.39
CA GLU A 182 -7.22 9.93 -26.12
C GLU A 182 -8.49 10.43 -25.42
N GLY A 183 -8.37 10.78 -24.13
CA GLY A 183 -9.53 11.16 -23.32
C GLY A 183 -9.28 11.41 -21.83
N GLU A 184 -8.12 11.05 -21.26
CA GLU A 184 -7.82 11.29 -19.83
C GLU A 184 -6.48 12.02 -19.59
N GLY A 185 -5.94 12.69 -20.61
CA GLY A 185 -4.78 13.57 -20.48
C GLY A 185 -5.18 15.03 -20.61
N GLY A 186 -5.60 15.66 -19.52
CA GLY A 186 -5.71 17.11 -19.44
C GLY A 186 -4.32 17.73 -19.49
N GLY A 187 -3.89 18.12 -20.69
CA GLY A 187 -2.64 18.81 -20.95
C GLY A 187 -2.88 19.95 -21.92
N ASP A 188 -2.74 21.17 -21.40
CA ASP A 188 -3.02 22.45 -22.01
C ASP A 188 -2.32 22.68 -23.35
N GLY A 189 -2.97 23.45 -24.23
CA GLY A 189 -2.57 23.70 -25.60
C GLY A 189 -1.24 24.42 -25.70
N GLY A 190 -0.26 23.77 -26.34
CA GLY A 190 0.94 24.40 -26.86
C GLY A 190 0.95 24.36 -28.38
N GLU A 191 0.34 25.36 -29.01
CA GLU A 191 0.61 25.66 -30.42
C GLU A 191 2.07 26.09 -30.57
N GLY A 192 2.88 25.25 -31.23
CA GLY A 192 4.27 25.54 -31.57
C GLY A 192 4.60 24.92 -32.92
N GLY A 193 4.58 25.74 -33.97
CA GLY A 193 4.82 25.33 -35.34
C GLY A 193 6.25 24.86 -35.62
N GLY A 194 6.36 23.94 -36.59
CA GLY A 194 7.62 23.50 -37.17
C GLY A 194 7.37 22.51 -38.29
N GLY A 195 7.29 23.00 -39.53
CA GLY A 195 7.09 22.22 -40.75
C GLY A 195 8.29 21.36 -41.13
N GLY A 196 8.53 20.30 -40.37
CA GLY A 196 9.23 19.11 -40.87
C GLY A 196 8.22 18.23 -41.56
N ALA A 197 8.52 17.76 -42.78
CA ALA A 197 7.67 16.79 -43.48
C ALA A 197 7.42 15.60 -42.55
N ALA A 198 6.20 15.53 -42.00
CA ALA A 198 5.74 14.36 -41.29
C ALA A 198 5.81 13.21 -42.29
N PHE A 199 6.75 12.29 -42.08
CA PHE A 199 6.63 10.96 -42.65
C PHE A 199 5.19 10.50 -42.34
N PRO A 200 4.43 10.01 -43.34
CA PRO A 200 3.13 9.44 -43.02
C PRO A 200 3.38 8.39 -41.93
N PRO A 201 2.64 8.41 -40.81
CA PRO A 201 2.78 7.37 -39.81
C PRO A 201 2.60 6.06 -40.56
N SER A 202 3.61 5.18 -40.49
CA SER A 202 3.41 3.79 -40.90
C SER A 202 2.14 3.36 -40.17
N PRO A 203 1.12 2.82 -40.86
CA PRO A 203 0.01 2.23 -40.15
C PRO A 203 0.65 1.21 -39.21
N LEU A 204 0.51 1.41 -37.90
CA LEU A 204 0.68 0.32 -36.95
C LEU A 204 -0.03 -0.87 -37.58
N ASP A 205 0.66 -2.00 -37.76
CA ASP A 205 -0.04 -3.20 -38.15
C ASP A 205 -1.01 -3.50 -37.00
N GLU A 206 -2.31 -3.26 -37.22
CA GLU A 206 -3.35 -3.42 -36.20
C GLU A 206 -3.27 -4.82 -35.58
N LEU A 207 -2.80 -5.77 -36.39
CA LEU A 207 -2.50 -7.14 -36.02
C LEU A 207 -1.38 -7.25 -34.97
N SER A 208 -0.27 -6.50 -35.10
CA SER A 208 0.82 -6.46 -34.12
C SER A 208 0.40 -5.84 -32.79
N VAL A 209 -0.40 -4.77 -32.82
CA VAL A 209 -0.97 -4.15 -31.61
C VAL A 209 -1.93 -5.11 -30.91
N ALA A 210 -2.79 -5.78 -31.68
CA ALA A 210 -3.70 -6.78 -31.16
C ALA A 210 -2.93 -7.95 -30.54
N TRP A 211 -1.84 -8.41 -31.18
CA TRP A 211 -0.98 -9.47 -30.65
C TRP A 211 -0.34 -9.08 -29.32
N ASN A 212 0.27 -7.89 -29.23
CA ASN A 212 0.87 -7.39 -27.99
C ASN A 212 -0.15 -7.21 -26.87
N ARG A 213 -1.39 -6.80 -27.19
CA ARG A 213 -2.50 -6.74 -26.22
C ARG A 213 -2.83 -8.12 -25.66
N GLU A 214 -2.89 -9.16 -26.48
CA GLU A 214 -3.15 -10.52 -26.02
C GLU A 214 -1.99 -11.11 -25.23
N LEU A 215 -0.75 -10.82 -25.61
CA LEU A 215 0.43 -11.16 -24.80
C LEU A 215 0.42 -10.43 -23.45
N SER A 216 -0.08 -9.20 -23.39
CA SER A 216 -0.25 -8.48 -22.11
C SER A 216 -1.21 -9.22 -21.17
N GLN A 217 -2.29 -9.81 -21.69
CA GLN A 217 -3.19 -10.64 -20.89
C GLN A 217 -2.50 -11.94 -20.41
N CYS A 218 -1.66 -12.56 -21.24
CA CYS A 218 -0.80 -13.67 -20.80
C CYS A 218 0.18 -13.24 -19.70
N ALA A 219 0.75 -12.03 -19.81
CA ALA A 219 1.65 -11.47 -18.83
C ALA A 219 0.95 -11.26 -17.48
N VAL A 220 -0.29 -10.77 -17.48
CA VAL A 220 -1.12 -10.66 -16.27
C VAL A 220 -1.27 -12.00 -15.57
N GLU A 221 -1.60 -13.07 -16.30
CA GLU A 221 -1.72 -14.43 -15.74
C GLU A 221 -0.40 -14.95 -15.15
N ALA A 222 0.72 -14.76 -15.86
CA ALA A 222 2.04 -15.15 -15.40
C ALA A 222 2.46 -14.36 -14.14
N TYR A 223 2.17 -13.05 -14.11
CA TYR A 223 2.42 -12.18 -12.96
C TYR A 223 1.57 -12.62 -11.76
N LEU A 224 0.28 -12.93 -11.96
CA LEU A 224 -0.57 -13.43 -10.88
C LEU A 224 -0.06 -14.74 -10.29
N ASP A 225 0.37 -15.68 -11.13
CA ASP A 225 0.95 -16.91 -10.65
C ASP A 225 2.22 -16.63 -9.84
N LEU A 226 3.09 -15.74 -10.32
CA LEU A 226 4.26 -15.28 -9.57
C LEU A 226 3.87 -14.80 -8.18
N LEU A 227 2.91 -13.88 -8.08
CA LEU A 227 2.44 -13.34 -6.81
C LEU A 227 1.79 -14.41 -5.92
N ARG A 228 1.17 -15.45 -6.48
CA ARG A 228 0.62 -16.60 -5.74
C ARG A 228 1.71 -17.51 -5.16
N TYR A 229 2.86 -17.61 -5.82
CA TYR A 229 3.99 -18.40 -5.33
C TYR A 229 4.85 -17.66 -4.28
N LEU A 230 4.83 -16.32 -4.27
CA LEU A 230 5.66 -15.53 -3.35
C LEU A 230 5.45 -15.85 -1.86
N PRO A 231 4.22 -16.04 -1.32
CA PRO A 231 4.03 -16.38 0.09
C PRO A 231 4.84 -17.60 0.55
N ASP A 232 5.00 -18.60 -0.33
CA ASP A 232 5.81 -19.79 -0.05
C ASP A 232 7.32 -19.52 -0.07
N MET A 233 7.76 -18.50 -0.79
CA MET A 233 9.16 -18.10 -0.89
C MET A 233 9.59 -17.19 0.26
N VAL A 234 8.68 -16.35 0.77
CA VAL A 234 8.97 -15.35 1.82
C VAL A 234 8.32 -15.67 3.18
N ARG A 235 8.16 -16.96 3.53
CA ARG A 235 7.46 -17.41 4.76
C ARG A 235 7.88 -16.72 6.07
N GLN A 236 9.12 -16.25 6.16
CA GLN A 236 9.64 -15.56 7.34
C GLN A 236 9.05 -14.14 7.50
N ASP A 237 8.78 -13.47 6.39
CA ASP A 237 8.18 -12.14 6.36
C ASP A 237 7.32 -12.00 5.10
N LEU A 238 6.02 -12.27 5.27
CA LEU A 238 5.04 -12.19 4.19
C LEU A 238 4.88 -10.76 3.64
N SER A 239 5.27 -9.72 4.40
CA SER A 239 5.15 -8.34 3.91
C SER A 239 6.08 -8.06 2.72
N LEU A 240 7.18 -8.82 2.58
CA LEU A 240 8.13 -8.68 1.48
C LEU A 240 7.51 -8.97 0.10
N MET A 241 6.42 -9.74 0.03
CA MET A 241 5.76 -10.02 -1.26
C MET A 241 5.22 -8.74 -1.92
N TYR A 242 4.88 -7.71 -1.13
CA TYR A 242 4.39 -6.44 -1.65
C TYR A 242 5.46 -5.63 -2.40
N ARG A 243 6.73 -6.00 -2.29
CA ARG A 243 7.79 -5.39 -3.11
C ARG A 243 7.70 -5.79 -4.58
N ALA A 244 7.05 -6.92 -4.88
CA ALA A 244 6.77 -7.34 -6.26
C ALA A 244 5.43 -6.81 -6.79
N TRP A 245 4.69 -6.01 -6.00
CA TRP A 245 3.43 -5.44 -6.47
C TRP A 245 3.70 -4.15 -7.24
N PRO A 246 3.20 -4.02 -8.47
CA PRO A 246 3.57 -2.90 -9.33
C PRO A 246 2.83 -1.63 -8.95
N LEU A 247 3.52 -0.50 -8.84
CA LEU A 247 2.88 0.81 -8.69
C LEU A 247 2.77 1.47 -10.07
N SER A 248 1.75 2.30 -10.28
CA SER A 248 1.54 2.97 -11.58
C SER A 248 2.51 4.12 -11.84
N ASP A 249 3.37 4.46 -10.87
CA ASP A 249 4.37 5.52 -11.02
C ASP A 249 5.36 5.18 -12.15
N GLY A 250 5.38 5.99 -13.20
CA GLY A 250 6.21 5.76 -14.40
C GLY A 250 5.72 4.67 -15.36
N ALA A 251 4.59 4.00 -15.13
CA ALA A 251 4.15 2.81 -15.89
C ALA A 251 3.42 3.08 -17.22
N THR A 252 3.61 4.25 -17.83
CA THR A 252 3.14 4.52 -19.19
C THR A 252 4.18 4.01 -20.19
N PRO A 253 3.82 3.27 -21.26
CA PRO A 253 2.49 3.19 -21.91
C PRO A 253 1.64 1.93 -21.61
N PHE A 254 2.15 0.93 -20.90
CA PHE A 254 1.51 -0.39 -20.76
C PHE A 254 0.56 -0.51 -19.55
N ALA A 255 0.39 0.54 -18.75
CA ALA A 255 -0.49 0.56 -17.57
C ALA A 255 -1.93 0.07 -17.85
N SER A 256 -2.54 0.49 -18.96
CA SER A 256 -3.92 0.08 -19.30
C SER A 256 -4.02 -1.38 -19.74
N ALA A 257 -3.01 -1.89 -20.43
CA ALA A 257 -2.99 -3.24 -20.98
C ALA A 257 -2.60 -4.30 -19.93
N LEU A 258 -1.75 -3.92 -18.96
CA LEU A 258 -1.20 -4.82 -17.94
C LEU A 258 -1.74 -4.51 -16.53
N LEU A 259 -1.56 -3.29 -16.03
CA LEU A 259 -1.81 -2.97 -14.62
C LEU A 259 -3.29 -2.97 -14.26
N LYS A 260 -4.15 -2.33 -15.07
CA LYS A 260 -5.59 -2.29 -14.81
C LYS A 260 -6.18 -3.72 -14.72
N PRO A 261 -5.96 -4.64 -15.70
CA PRO A 261 -6.42 -6.02 -15.58
C PRO A 261 -5.78 -6.79 -14.41
N LEU A 262 -4.48 -6.58 -14.15
CA LEU A 262 -3.78 -7.22 -13.04
C LEU A 262 -4.41 -6.87 -11.69
N TYR A 263 -4.64 -5.58 -11.41
CA TYR A 263 -5.26 -5.13 -10.18
C TYR A 263 -6.72 -5.57 -10.05
N ALA A 264 -7.47 -5.59 -11.16
CA ALA A 264 -8.83 -6.14 -11.17
C ALA A 264 -8.82 -7.63 -10.75
N GLN A 265 -7.90 -8.45 -11.27
CA GLN A 265 -7.81 -9.86 -10.90
C GLN A 265 -7.17 -10.09 -9.52
N LEU A 266 -6.23 -9.25 -9.08
CA LEU A 266 -5.63 -9.29 -7.75
C LEU A 266 -6.67 -9.11 -6.65
N SER A 267 -7.69 -8.28 -6.87
CA SER A 267 -8.77 -8.07 -5.91
C SER A 267 -9.52 -9.36 -5.54
N GLN A 268 -9.49 -10.36 -6.44
CA GLN A 268 -10.13 -11.66 -6.26
C GLN A 268 -9.22 -12.70 -5.58
N GLN A 269 -7.94 -12.38 -5.37
CA GLN A 269 -6.95 -13.32 -4.82
C GLN A 269 -6.86 -13.26 -3.30
N GLN A 270 -6.37 -14.36 -2.70
CA GLN A 270 -6.06 -14.44 -1.26
C GLN A 270 -4.61 -14.02 -0.99
N LEU A 271 -4.28 -12.76 -1.29
CA LEU A 271 -2.90 -12.24 -1.20
C LEU A 271 -2.79 -10.98 -0.31
N PHE A 272 -3.84 -10.66 0.46
CA PHE A 272 -3.87 -9.50 1.34
C PHE A 272 -3.56 -9.92 2.77
N LEU A 273 -2.38 -9.54 3.27
CA LEU A 273 -1.92 -9.79 4.61
C LEU A 273 -2.72 -8.92 5.56
N VAL A 274 -3.48 -9.56 6.43
CA VAL A 274 -4.21 -8.91 7.52
C VAL A 274 -3.31 -8.87 8.75
N HIS A 275 -3.43 -7.80 9.55
CA HIS A 275 -2.80 -7.70 10.85
C HIS A 275 -3.22 -8.89 11.72
N GLY A 276 -2.28 -9.78 12.02
CA GLY A 276 -2.55 -11.13 12.55
C GLY A 276 -1.87 -12.25 11.76
N GLY A 277 -1.29 -11.93 10.59
CA GLY A 277 -0.40 -12.84 9.84
C GLY A 277 -1.10 -13.74 8.83
N GLN A 278 -2.41 -13.58 8.63
CA GLN A 278 -3.19 -14.37 7.68
C GLN A 278 -3.36 -13.63 6.36
N LEU A 279 -3.35 -14.38 5.25
CA LEU A 279 -3.72 -13.87 3.94
C LEU A 279 -5.24 -13.97 3.77
N ALA A 280 -5.84 -12.91 3.26
CA ALA A 280 -7.27 -12.81 3.00
C ALA A 280 -7.52 -12.32 1.56
N ARG A 281 -8.78 -12.39 1.14
CA ARG A 281 -9.28 -11.68 -0.05
C ARG A 281 -9.52 -10.20 0.26
N MET A 282 -9.70 -9.38 -0.78
CA MET A 282 -10.01 -7.95 -0.64
C MET A 282 -11.17 -7.66 0.32
N GLY A 283 -12.25 -8.45 0.27
CA GLY A 283 -13.40 -8.29 1.19
C GLY A 283 -13.15 -8.74 2.64
N GLY A 284 -12.01 -9.38 2.92
CA GLY A 284 -11.65 -9.88 4.25
C GLY A 284 -10.97 -8.86 5.16
N GLY A 285 -10.69 -7.66 4.67
CA GLY A 285 -10.01 -6.62 5.43
C GLY A 285 -10.31 -5.20 4.97
N VAL A 286 -9.61 -4.25 5.58
CA VAL A 286 -9.76 -2.81 5.29
C VAL A 286 -8.41 -2.11 5.20
N PHE A 287 -8.28 -1.17 4.26
CA PHE A 287 -7.12 -0.29 4.17
C PHE A 287 -7.15 0.77 5.27
N LYS A 288 -5.96 1.08 5.79
CA LYS A 288 -5.76 2.22 6.68
C LYS A 288 -5.69 3.52 5.88
N PRO A 289 -6.10 4.66 6.46
CA PRO A 289 -5.83 5.97 5.87
C PRO A 289 -4.32 6.19 5.71
N ALA A 290 -3.92 6.93 4.67
CA ALA A 290 -2.52 7.20 4.38
C ALA A 290 -1.80 7.85 5.57
N GLU A 291 -2.44 8.85 6.20
CA GLU A 291 -1.86 9.70 7.25
C GLU A 291 -2.24 9.28 8.68
N ALA A 292 -2.61 8.01 8.90
CA ALA A 292 -3.00 7.57 10.24
C ALA A 292 -1.82 7.64 11.24
N SER A 293 -2.00 8.38 12.34
CA SER A 293 -1.08 8.41 13.49
C SER A 293 -0.93 7.03 14.14
N GLU A 294 0.13 6.82 14.93
CA GLU A 294 0.33 5.52 15.60
C GLU A 294 -0.80 5.19 16.58
N SER A 295 -1.34 6.21 17.27
CA SER A 295 -2.55 6.09 18.10
C SER A 295 -3.75 5.56 17.32
N LEU A 296 -4.01 6.14 16.14
CA LEU A 296 -5.11 5.70 15.28
C LEU A 296 -4.87 4.28 14.76
N ARG A 297 -3.63 3.93 14.39
CA ARG A 297 -3.29 2.55 13.97
C ARG A 297 -3.54 1.55 15.08
N LEU A 298 -3.20 1.86 16.32
CA LEU A 298 -3.49 1.01 17.47
C LEU A 298 -5.00 0.80 17.63
N LEU A 299 -5.79 1.87 17.58
CA LEU A 299 -7.25 1.80 17.65
C LEU A 299 -7.81 0.95 16.50
N PHE A 300 -7.38 1.22 15.27
CA PHE A 300 -7.88 0.54 14.07
C PHE A 300 -7.60 -0.95 14.07
N ARG A 301 -6.42 -1.38 14.56
CA ARG A 301 -6.08 -2.79 14.76
C ARG A 301 -7.03 -3.49 15.75
N GLY A 302 -7.50 -2.79 16.78
CA GLY A 302 -8.48 -3.31 17.73
C GLY A 302 -9.90 -3.37 17.17
N LEU A 303 -10.24 -2.49 16.22
CA LEU A 303 -11.60 -2.35 15.69
C LEU A 303 -11.88 -3.14 14.40
N PHE A 304 -10.85 -3.33 13.56
CA PHE A 304 -10.99 -3.84 12.20
C PHE A 304 -9.89 -4.85 11.81
N PRO A 305 -10.20 -5.82 10.93
CA PRO A 305 -9.19 -6.63 10.25
C PRO A 305 -8.42 -5.76 9.23
N MET A 306 -7.38 -5.08 9.69
CA MET A 306 -6.65 -4.10 8.90
C MET A 306 -5.62 -4.79 7.99
N PHE A 307 -5.54 -4.38 6.73
CA PHE A 307 -4.47 -4.82 5.84
C PHE A 307 -3.12 -4.23 6.27
N ALA A 308 -2.08 -5.05 6.20
CA ALA A 308 -0.69 -4.70 6.48
C ALA A 308 0.10 -4.31 5.22
N CYS A 309 -0.56 -4.26 4.06
CA CYS A 309 0.06 -3.86 2.80
C CYS A 309 0.25 -2.33 2.69
N PRO A 310 1.13 -1.85 1.79
CA PRO A 310 1.33 -0.43 1.56
C PRO A 310 0.03 0.30 1.19
N SER A 311 -0.20 1.49 1.76
CA SER A 311 -1.40 2.29 1.48
C SER A 311 -1.46 2.82 0.05
N ALA A 312 -0.32 2.90 -0.65
CA ALA A 312 -0.27 3.27 -2.07
C ALA A 312 -1.11 2.33 -2.95
N LEU A 313 -1.21 1.04 -2.58
CA LEU A 313 -1.99 0.05 -3.33
C LEU A 313 -3.48 0.37 -3.36
N LEU A 314 -4.00 1.11 -2.37
CA LEU A 314 -5.40 1.55 -2.37
C LEU A 314 -5.72 2.41 -3.60
N ALA A 315 -4.81 3.30 -3.98
CA ALA A 315 -4.97 4.14 -5.16
C ALA A 315 -4.95 3.30 -6.45
N GLU A 316 -4.09 2.28 -6.51
CA GLU A 316 -3.98 1.36 -7.65
C GLU A 316 -5.28 0.57 -7.88
N PHE A 317 -5.87 0.01 -6.82
CA PHE A 317 -7.15 -0.70 -6.95
C PHE A 317 -8.30 0.24 -7.36
N LYS A 318 -8.33 1.46 -6.82
CA LYS A 318 -9.32 2.48 -7.21
C LYS A 318 -9.14 2.87 -8.69
N ALA A 319 -7.90 3.08 -9.14
CA ALA A 319 -7.57 3.42 -10.54
C ALA A 319 -7.88 2.27 -11.52
N ALA A 320 -7.80 1.02 -11.06
CA ALA A 320 -8.22 -0.16 -11.81
C ALA A 320 -9.75 -0.35 -11.86
N GLY A 321 -10.54 0.51 -11.21
CA GLY A 321 -12.00 0.45 -11.21
C GLY A 321 -12.59 -0.60 -10.26
N VAL A 322 -11.83 -1.09 -9.28
CA VAL A 322 -12.33 -2.04 -8.28
C VAL A 322 -13.23 -1.31 -7.29
N GLN A 323 -14.50 -1.71 -7.22
CA GLN A 323 -15.51 -1.02 -6.40
C GLN A 323 -15.51 -1.46 -4.92
N ASP A 324 -15.16 -2.72 -4.63
CA ASP A 324 -15.24 -3.30 -3.29
C ASP A 324 -14.03 -2.98 -2.38
N VAL A 325 -13.34 -1.87 -2.64
CA VAL A 325 -12.14 -1.50 -1.88
C VAL A 325 -12.53 -0.76 -0.61
N SER A 326 -12.35 -1.44 0.52
CA SER A 326 -12.80 -0.96 1.82
C SER A 326 -11.73 -0.15 2.53
N GLU A 327 -12.02 1.11 2.86
CA GLU A 327 -11.12 2.00 3.61
C GLU A 327 -11.73 2.35 4.98
N ILE A 328 -10.89 2.51 6.01
CA ILE A 328 -11.34 2.97 7.33
C ILE A 328 -11.69 4.44 7.23
N THR A 329 -12.97 4.78 7.40
CA THR A 329 -13.46 6.17 7.43
C THR A 329 -13.89 6.55 8.85
N PRO A 330 -13.94 7.86 9.19
CA PRO A 330 -14.47 8.34 10.46
C PRO A 330 -15.85 7.74 10.79
N GLU A 331 -16.76 7.73 9.81
CA GLU A 331 -18.11 7.17 9.97
C GLU A 331 -18.10 5.68 10.35
N ARG A 332 -17.22 4.88 9.73
CA ARG A 332 -17.09 3.45 10.06
C ARG A 332 -16.51 3.24 11.46
N VAL A 333 -15.56 4.08 11.87
CA VAL A 333 -15.01 4.07 13.24
C VAL A 333 -16.14 4.37 14.24
N ARG A 334 -16.90 5.45 14.03
CA ARG A 334 -18.07 5.78 14.87
C ARG A 334 -19.05 4.61 14.95
N ARG A 335 -19.47 4.04 13.81
CA ARG A 335 -20.41 2.91 13.77
C ARG A 335 -19.88 1.69 14.52
N ARG A 336 -18.59 1.37 14.38
CA ARG A 336 -17.98 0.22 15.06
C ARG A 336 -17.91 0.43 16.57
N LEU A 337 -17.53 1.63 17.00
CA LEU A 337 -17.45 2.03 18.41
C LEU A 337 -18.81 2.03 19.11
N LYS A 338 -19.88 2.44 18.41
CA LYS A 338 -21.24 2.34 18.94
C LYS A 338 -21.70 0.89 19.13
N LYS A 339 -21.39 0.04 18.14
CA LYS A 339 -21.77 -1.37 18.17
C LYS A 339 -21.00 -2.16 19.24
N ASP A 340 -19.74 -1.80 19.46
CA ASP A 340 -18.87 -2.46 20.42
C ASP A 340 -18.02 -1.46 21.23
N PRO A 341 -18.61 -0.81 22.25
CA PRO A 341 -17.90 0.16 23.08
C PRO A 341 -16.74 -0.45 23.88
N LYS A 342 -16.77 -1.78 24.13
CA LYS A 342 -15.74 -2.49 24.90
C LYS A 342 -14.44 -2.63 24.13
N ALA A 343 -14.46 -2.50 22.81
CA ALA A 343 -13.24 -2.55 21.99
C ALA A 343 -12.26 -1.41 22.34
N VAL A 344 -12.77 -0.24 22.77
CA VAL A 344 -11.92 0.85 23.27
C VAL A 344 -11.29 0.50 24.60
N ASP A 345 -12.00 -0.19 25.49
CA ASP A 345 -11.49 -0.56 26.81
C ASP A 345 -10.25 -1.46 26.70
N ALA A 346 -10.21 -2.35 25.70
CA ALA A 346 -9.03 -3.15 25.39
C ALA A 346 -7.83 -2.29 24.96
N CYS A 347 -8.07 -1.25 24.16
CA CYS A 347 -7.03 -0.30 23.76
C CYS A 347 -6.55 0.55 24.95
N VAL A 348 -7.46 1.02 25.80
CA VAL A 348 -7.17 1.79 27.02
C VAL A 348 -6.31 0.99 27.99
N ALA A 349 -6.52 -0.32 28.08
CA ALA A 349 -5.68 -1.19 28.93
C ALA A 349 -4.19 -1.17 28.55
N HIS A 350 -3.86 -0.81 27.30
CA HIS A 350 -2.47 -0.67 26.84
C HIS A 350 -1.77 0.58 27.42
N PHE A 351 -2.53 1.55 27.95
CA PHE A 351 -2.03 2.81 28.50
C PHE A 351 -2.01 2.82 30.05
N ARG A 352 -1.64 1.71 30.68
CA ARG A 352 -1.48 1.62 32.14
C ARG A 352 -0.01 1.82 32.54
N GLY A 353 0.22 2.15 33.81
CA GLY A 353 1.57 2.38 34.35
C GLY A 353 2.23 3.61 33.71
N ASP A 354 3.47 3.45 33.26
CA ASP A 354 4.29 4.54 32.72
C ASP A 354 3.70 5.23 31.48
N ARG A 355 2.76 4.56 30.79
CA ARG A 355 2.08 5.09 29.60
C ARG A 355 0.74 5.76 29.88
N ALA A 356 0.36 5.94 31.14
CA ALA A 356 -0.92 6.56 31.49
C ALA A 356 -1.06 8.00 30.98
N ALA A 357 0.06 8.71 30.83
CA ALA A 357 0.08 10.07 30.29
C ALA A 357 -0.44 10.14 28.84
N ASP A 358 -0.19 9.10 28.03
CA ASP A 358 -0.50 9.05 26.60
C ASP A 358 -1.96 8.68 26.29
N LEU A 359 -2.72 8.26 27.31
CA LEU A 359 -4.12 7.84 27.15
C LEU A 359 -5.00 8.96 26.59
N VAL A 360 -4.90 10.16 27.15
CA VAL A 360 -5.73 11.29 26.69
C VAL A 360 -5.34 11.73 25.28
N PRO A 361 -4.06 11.93 24.93
CA PRO A 361 -3.66 12.12 23.53
C PRO A 361 -4.22 11.06 22.57
N PHE A 362 -4.17 9.78 22.92
CA PHE A 362 -4.75 8.69 22.12
C PHE A 362 -6.28 8.85 21.92
N LEU A 363 -7.02 9.14 22.99
CA LEU A 363 -8.47 9.33 22.91
C LEU A 363 -8.83 10.60 22.12
N THR A 364 -8.03 11.65 22.26
CA THR A 364 -8.18 12.89 21.52
C THR A 364 -7.92 12.68 20.03
N ASP A 365 -6.87 11.94 19.63
CA ASP A 365 -6.62 11.55 18.23
C ASP A 365 -7.84 10.81 17.65
N ALA A 366 -8.38 9.84 18.39
CA ALA A 366 -9.53 9.05 17.97
C ALA A 366 -10.79 9.90 17.80
N LEU A 367 -11.04 10.82 18.73
CA LEU A 367 -12.17 11.74 18.67
C LEU A 367 -12.01 12.73 17.52
N GLU A 368 -10.83 13.32 17.36
CA GLU A 368 -10.49 14.23 16.26
C GLU A 368 -10.76 13.57 14.91
N TYR A 369 -10.26 12.34 14.72
CA TYR A 369 -10.52 11.57 13.51
C TYR A 369 -12.02 11.36 13.26
N CYS A 370 -12.79 11.02 14.31
CA CYS A 370 -14.24 10.86 14.22
C CYS A 370 -15.00 12.16 13.93
N LEU A 371 -14.37 13.33 14.00
CA LEU A 371 -14.99 14.63 13.75
C LEU A 371 -14.68 15.20 12.35
N LEU A 372 -13.65 14.68 11.66
CA LEU A 372 -13.17 15.21 10.39
C LEU A 372 -14.27 15.34 9.32
N ASP A 373 -15.04 14.29 9.09
CA ASP A 373 -16.12 14.26 8.10
C ASP A 373 -17.39 15.00 8.54
N LEU A 374 -17.64 15.11 9.84
CA LEU A 374 -18.77 15.86 10.39
C LEU A 374 -18.59 17.37 10.22
N SER A 375 -17.35 17.85 10.35
CA SER A 375 -17.02 19.28 10.15
C SER A 375 -17.20 19.74 8.71
N ALA A 376 -16.89 18.87 7.73
CA ALA A 376 -16.98 19.19 6.31
C ALA A 376 -18.42 19.31 5.78
N ARG A 377 -19.41 18.76 6.49
CA ARG A 377 -20.82 18.69 6.03
C ARG A 377 -21.69 19.87 6.46
N GLY A 378 -21.16 20.85 7.19
CA GLY A 378 -21.79 22.15 7.40
C GLY A 378 -23.11 22.21 8.18
N ASN A 379 -23.57 21.12 8.83
CA ASN A 379 -24.77 21.11 9.67
C ASN A 379 -24.78 19.97 10.72
N ALA A 380 -25.37 20.25 11.89
CA ALA A 380 -25.76 19.49 13.12
C ALA A 380 -25.68 17.94 13.20
N THR A 381 -24.78 17.29 12.48
CA THR A 381 -24.58 15.83 12.45
C THR A 381 -23.72 15.32 13.61
N TYR A 382 -23.35 16.17 14.56
CA TYR A 382 -22.64 15.77 15.78
C TYR A 382 -23.40 14.73 16.61
N ARG A 383 -24.73 14.63 16.45
CA ARG A 383 -25.54 13.53 17.03
C ARG A 383 -25.08 12.14 16.55
N GLU A 384 -24.35 12.05 15.45
CA GLU A 384 -23.67 10.82 15.02
C GLU A 384 -22.62 10.34 16.02
N LEU A 385 -22.17 11.12 16.99
CA LEU A 385 -21.33 10.64 18.08
C LEU A 385 -22.13 9.95 19.19
N ALA A 386 -23.47 10.04 19.22
CA ALA A 386 -24.26 9.38 20.24
C ALA A 386 -23.97 7.87 20.30
N GLY A 387 -23.62 7.37 21.49
CA GLY A 387 -23.17 6.02 21.78
C GLY A 387 -21.67 5.77 21.62
N VAL A 388 -20.88 6.73 21.15
CA VAL A 388 -19.43 6.58 20.95
C VAL A 388 -18.68 6.85 22.25
N LYS A 389 -17.92 5.86 22.73
CA LYS A 389 -17.12 5.91 23.97
C LYS A 389 -15.74 6.54 23.74
N LEU A 390 -15.69 7.86 23.59
CA LEU A 390 -14.46 8.63 23.34
C LEU A 390 -14.39 9.94 24.13
N LEU A 391 -15.19 10.11 25.19
CA LEU A 391 -15.17 11.32 26.02
C LEU A 391 -14.27 11.12 27.26
N PRO A 392 -13.02 11.62 27.26
CA PRO A 392 -12.16 11.58 28.43
C PRO A 392 -12.62 12.62 29.46
N MET A 393 -12.84 12.17 30.70
CA MET A 393 -13.17 13.03 31.84
C MET A 393 -11.91 13.34 32.64
N SER A 394 -11.83 14.53 33.25
CA SER A 394 -10.68 14.93 34.08
C SER A 394 -10.49 14.06 35.33
N GLY A 395 -11.53 13.33 35.74
CA GLY A 395 -11.50 12.29 36.77
C GLY A 395 -10.89 10.95 36.31
N GLY A 396 -10.42 10.84 35.08
CA GLY A 396 -9.82 9.62 34.50
C GLY A 396 -10.84 8.62 33.93
N GLN A 397 -12.13 8.93 34.00
CA GLN A 397 -13.18 8.11 33.41
C GLN A 397 -13.28 8.33 31.91
N LEU A 398 -13.67 7.29 31.18
CA LEU A 398 -13.96 7.36 29.74
C LEU A 398 -15.45 7.07 29.51
N LEU A 399 -16.17 8.04 28.97
CA LEU A 399 -17.62 8.02 28.83
C LEU A 399 -18.08 8.03 27.37
N CYS A 400 -19.36 7.69 27.17
CA CYS A 400 -20.03 7.77 25.87
C CYS A 400 -20.70 9.13 25.68
N PHE A 401 -20.76 9.59 24.43
CA PHE A 401 -21.64 10.71 24.08
C PHE A 401 -23.11 10.27 23.93
N PRO A 402 -24.09 11.18 24.07
CA PRO A 402 -23.98 12.45 24.79
C PRO A 402 -23.81 12.20 26.30
N PHE A 403 -23.20 13.14 27.01
CA PHE A 403 -23.07 13.07 28.47
C PHE A 403 -23.08 14.49 29.05
N GLU A 404 -23.75 14.67 30.19
CA GLU A 404 -23.77 15.97 30.86
C GLU A 404 -22.43 16.24 31.55
N ALA A 405 -21.58 17.01 30.88
CA ALA A 405 -20.27 17.41 31.36
C ALA A 405 -19.99 18.90 31.10
N PHE A 406 -19.07 19.45 31.88
CA PHE A 406 -18.56 20.79 31.73
C PHE A 406 -17.28 20.82 30.90
N VAL A 407 -17.17 21.83 30.05
CA VAL A 407 -16.02 22.13 29.21
C VAL A 407 -15.39 23.40 29.78
N ALA A 408 -14.14 23.31 30.20
CA ALA A 408 -13.39 24.38 30.85
C ALA A 408 -11.88 24.16 30.66
N PRO A 409 -11.06 25.22 30.55
CA PRO A 409 -9.61 25.12 30.60
C PRO A 409 -9.12 24.59 31.96
N GLU A 410 -7.88 24.11 32.02
CA GLU A 410 -7.31 23.47 33.22
C GLU A 410 -7.39 24.37 34.46
N GLU A 411 -7.13 25.66 34.31
CA GLU A 411 -7.19 26.65 35.39
C GLU A 411 -8.57 26.70 36.05
N GLU A 412 -9.64 26.69 35.25
CA GLU A 412 -11.02 26.71 35.75
C GLU A 412 -11.42 25.38 36.40
N GLN A 413 -10.95 24.25 35.87
CA GLN A 413 -11.21 22.94 36.48
C GLN A 413 -10.61 22.82 37.88
N ARG A 414 -9.44 23.43 38.10
CA ARG A 414 -8.75 23.47 39.40
C ARG A 414 -9.50 24.29 40.45
N LEU A 415 -10.38 25.22 40.04
CA LEU A 415 -11.19 26.01 40.97
C LEU A 415 -12.23 25.18 41.72
N VAL A 416 -12.72 24.08 41.14
CA VAL A 416 -13.78 23.25 41.74
C VAL A 416 -13.40 21.77 41.73
N PRO A 417 -12.44 21.33 42.57
CA PRO A 417 -11.95 19.95 42.57
C PRO A 417 -13.04 18.90 42.82
N SER A 418 -14.10 19.27 43.55
CA SER A 418 -15.25 18.40 43.81
C SER A 418 -16.01 18.00 42.55
N LEU A 419 -15.90 18.79 41.47
CA LEU A 419 -16.54 18.54 40.18
C LEU A 419 -15.60 17.90 39.15
N ARG A 420 -14.42 17.42 39.55
CA ARG A 420 -13.45 16.79 38.63
C ARG A 420 -14.09 15.68 37.76
N GLY A 421 -14.96 14.87 38.33
CA GLY A 421 -15.69 13.83 37.57
C GLY A 421 -16.68 14.37 36.53
N SER A 422 -17.03 15.65 36.58
CA SER A 422 -17.98 16.32 35.69
C SER A 422 -17.31 17.16 34.60
N PHE A 423 -16.00 17.37 34.65
CA PHE A 423 -15.26 18.09 33.60
C PHE A 423 -14.69 17.13 32.56
N VAL A 424 -14.77 17.53 31.28
CA VAL A 424 -13.97 16.92 30.20
C VAL A 424 -12.49 17.21 30.45
N ASP A 425 -11.59 16.27 30.17
CA ASP A 425 -10.14 16.47 30.38
C ASP A 425 -9.63 17.71 29.61
N ALA A 426 -8.94 18.60 30.32
CA ALA A 426 -8.49 19.89 29.79
C ALA A 426 -7.63 19.76 28.52
N ARG A 427 -6.77 18.72 28.44
CA ARG A 427 -5.91 18.50 27.28
C ARG A 427 -6.72 18.19 26.02
N CYS A 428 -7.84 17.47 26.18
CA CYS A 428 -8.77 17.18 25.10
C CYS A 428 -9.51 18.45 24.65
N THR A 429 -9.99 19.25 25.61
CA THR A 429 -10.71 20.50 25.30
C THR A 429 -9.82 21.53 24.63
N ASP A 430 -8.55 21.64 25.04
CA ASP A 430 -7.59 22.59 24.49
C ASP A 430 -7.19 22.23 23.06
N ARG A 431 -6.91 20.95 22.80
CA ARG A 431 -6.55 20.47 21.46
C ARG A 431 -7.72 20.54 20.48
N LEU A 432 -8.93 20.22 20.93
CA LEU A 432 -10.14 20.23 20.11
C LEU A 432 -10.96 21.51 20.29
N LYS A 433 -10.30 22.62 20.64
CA LYS A 433 -10.93 23.92 20.98
C LYS A 433 -11.92 24.41 19.93
N GLN A 434 -11.64 24.19 18.64
CA GLN A 434 -12.54 24.59 17.56
C GLN A 434 -13.94 23.95 17.67
N TRP A 435 -14.04 22.71 18.17
CA TRP A 435 -15.32 22.03 18.38
C TRP A 435 -15.90 22.34 19.76
N PHE A 436 -15.07 22.31 20.81
CA PHE A 436 -15.52 22.58 22.19
C PHE A 436 -15.93 24.02 22.45
N THR A 437 -15.64 24.94 21.53
CA THR A 437 -16.18 26.31 21.53
C THR A 437 -17.41 26.47 20.63
N ALA A 438 -17.78 25.51 19.80
CA ALA A 438 -18.96 25.62 18.94
C ALA A 438 -20.27 25.36 19.73
N PRO A 439 -21.23 26.29 19.79
CA PRO A 439 -22.49 26.09 20.52
C PRO A 439 -23.28 24.86 20.06
N ASP A 440 -23.35 24.65 18.75
CA ASP A 440 -24.09 23.52 18.16
C ASP A 440 -23.47 22.17 18.53
N PHE A 441 -22.14 22.10 18.63
CA PHE A 441 -21.42 20.92 19.07
C PHE A 441 -21.75 20.59 20.53
N LEU A 442 -21.66 21.60 21.39
CA LEU A 442 -21.96 21.45 22.82
C LEU A 442 -23.42 21.02 23.03
N GLN A 443 -24.36 21.68 22.35
CA GLN A 443 -25.78 21.36 22.43
C GLN A 443 -26.08 19.94 21.93
N ALA A 444 -25.48 19.52 20.82
CA ALA A 444 -25.73 18.20 20.24
C ALA A 444 -25.23 17.05 21.13
N LEU A 445 -24.22 17.29 21.96
CA LEU A 445 -23.56 16.28 22.81
C LEU A 445 -23.89 16.41 24.30
N SER A 446 -24.82 17.30 24.66
CA SER A 446 -25.21 17.64 26.05
C SER A 446 -24.07 18.18 26.90
N LEU A 447 -23.07 18.80 26.28
CA LEU A 447 -21.96 19.45 26.95
C LEU A 447 -22.31 20.91 27.28
N ARG A 448 -21.77 21.43 28.39
CA ARG A 448 -22.01 22.81 28.82
C ARG A 448 -20.69 23.51 29.05
N ARG A 449 -20.60 24.80 28.70
CA ARG A 449 -19.46 25.61 29.12
C ARG A 449 -19.52 25.82 30.62
N PHE A 450 -18.36 25.76 31.27
CA PHE A 450 -18.26 26.27 32.63
C PHE A 450 -18.48 27.79 32.63
N THR A 451 -19.22 28.29 33.61
CA THR A 451 -19.57 29.72 33.69
C THR A 451 -19.47 30.18 35.13
N PRO A 452 -19.34 31.50 35.38
CA PRO A 452 -19.40 32.05 36.73
C PRO A 452 -20.66 31.65 37.50
N ALA A 453 -21.78 31.43 36.82
CA ALA A 453 -23.00 30.93 37.46
C ALA A 453 -22.82 29.50 38.02
N VAL A 454 -22.19 28.60 37.25
CA VAL A 454 -21.85 27.24 37.73
C VAL A 454 -20.88 27.30 38.90
N LEU A 455 -19.86 28.17 38.84
CA LEU A 455 -18.95 28.40 39.96
C LEU A 455 -19.70 28.88 41.21
N SER A 456 -20.57 29.89 41.05
CA SER A 456 -21.38 30.48 42.12
C SER A 456 -22.24 29.42 42.86
N ALA A 457 -22.88 28.52 42.10
CA ALA A 457 -23.69 27.43 42.64
C ALA A 457 -22.87 26.38 43.40
N ASN A 458 -21.57 26.29 43.14
CA ASN A 458 -20.67 25.31 43.75
C ASN A 458 -19.66 25.93 44.74
N LEU A 459 -19.81 27.22 45.08
CA LEU A 459 -18.89 27.91 46.00
C LEU A 459 -18.73 27.22 47.35
N SER A 460 -19.79 26.56 47.85
CA SER A 460 -19.72 25.79 49.10
C SER A 460 -18.80 24.57 49.05
N ALA A 461 -18.42 24.12 47.85
CA ALA A 461 -17.45 23.05 47.64
C ALA A 461 -16.03 23.57 47.35
N VAL A 462 -15.90 24.86 47.00
CA VAL A 462 -14.62 25.54 46.76
C VAL A 462 -14.08 26.15 48.06
N PHE A 463 -14.95 26.78 48.84
CA PHE A 463 -14.58 27.47 50.07
C PHE A 463 -14.86 26.61 51.32
N PRO A 464 -14.08 26.81 52.41
CA PRO A 464 -14.33 26.13 53.68
C PRO A 464 -15.75 26.34 54.18
N ARG A 465 -16.37 25.30 54.76
CA ARG A 465 -17.75 25.37 55.26
C ARG A 465 -17.99 26.51 56.25
N HIS A 466 -16.98 26.88 57.03
CA HIS A 466 -17.04 27.96 58.02
C HIS A 466 -17.12 29.37 57.40
N PHE A 467 -16.89 29.52 56.09
CA PHE A 467 -17.04 30.78 55.36
C PHE A 467 -18.51 31.08 55.01
N LYS A 468 -19.37 30.06 55.00
CA LYS A 468 -20.77 30.20 54.60
C LYS A 468 -21.53 31.10 55.58
N GLY A 469 -22.08 32.20 55.09
CA GLY A 469 -22.89 33.15 55.89
C GLY A 469 -22.07 34.21 56.65
N GLN A 470 -20.75 34.24 56.48
CA GLN A 470 -19.90 35.29 57.06
C GLN A 470 -19.91 36.55 56.16
N ALA A 471 -20.06 37.72 56.77
CA ALA A 471 -20.02 39.00 56.06
C ALA A 471 -18.59 39.41 55.67
N VAL A 472 -17.59 38.96 56.43
CA VAL A 472 -16.17 39.22 56.21
C VAL A 472 -15.42 37.95 56.59
N VAL A 473 -14.52 37.51 55.73
CA VAL A 473 -13.58 36.40 56.01
C VAL A 473 -12.16 36.93 56.07
N PRO A 474 -11.30 36.40 56.96
CA PRO A 474 -9.92 36.86 57.11
C PRO A 474 -9.15 36.80 55.79
N ALA A 475 -8.30 37.79 55.55
CA ALA A 475 -7.49 37.85 54.33
C ALA A 475 -6.59 36.61 54.20
N TYR A 476 -6.55 36.06 52.99
CA TYR A 476 -5.69 34.93 52.64
C TYR A 476 -4.26 35.46 52.46
N SER A 477 -3.49 35.48 53.55
CA SER A 477 -2.09 35.95 53.57
C SER A 477 -1.17 34.91 54.19
N GLU A 478 0.13 34.98 53.87
CA GLU A 478 1.17 34.15 54.51
C GLU A 478 1.03 34.23 56.04
N GLY A 479 0.92 33.08 56.70
CA GLY A 479 0.74 32.98 58.16
C GLY A 479 -0.71 32.97 58.68
N CYS A 480 -1.70 33.27 57.83
CA CYS A 480 -3.13 33.31 58.20
C CYS A 480 -4.01 32.45 57.26
N ALA A 481 -3.44 31.43 56.61
CA ALA A 481 -4.21 30.51 55.77
C ALA A 481 -5.32 29.83 56.61
N PRO A 482 -6.61 30.06 56.28
CA PRO A 482 -7.72 29.40 56.95
C PRO A 482 -7.59 27.88 56.82
N PRO A 483 -7.93 27.09 57.85
CA PRO A 483 -7.84 25.64 57.78
C PRO A 483 -8.62 25.09 56.56
N GLY A 484 -7.91 24.43 55.64
CA GLY A 484 -8.48 23.77 54.47
C GLY A 484 -8.38 24.53 53.14
N LEU A 485 -7.77 25.72 53.11
CA LEU A 485 -7.30 26.33 51.86
C LEU A 485 -5.80 26.00 51.67
N PRO A 486 -5.30 25.97 50.41
CA PRO A 486 -3.86 25.87 50.16
C PRO A 486 -3.09 27.03 50.83
N PRO A 487 -1.74 27.03 50.85
CA PRO A 487 -1.00 28.24 51.13
C PRO A 487 -1.17 29.25 49.97
N PRO A 488 -1.16 30.57 50.23
CA PRO A 488 -1.09 31.56 49.17
C PRO A 488 0.18 31.35 48.31
N PRO A 489 0.10 31.62 46.99
CA PRO A 489 1.20 31.42 46.05
C PRO A 489 2.39 32.34 46.32
#